data_AF-A0A3P6ULC1-F1
#
_entry.id   AF-A0A3P6ULC1-F1
#
_cell.length_a   1.000
_cell.length_b   1.000
_cell.length_c   1.000
_cell.angle_alpha   90.00
_cell.angle_beta   90.00
_cell.angle_gamma   90.00
#
_symmetry.space_group_name_H-M   'P 1'
#
loop_
_entity.id
_entity.type
_entity.pdbx_description
1 polymer ?
#
loop_
_entity_poly.entity_id
_entity_poly.type
_entity_poly.pdbx_seq_one_letter_code
_entity_poly.pdbx_strand_id
1 'polypeptide(L)'
;MIAHNLCYTTLLKKPEGEEGKDYIKTPTGNYFATKERRRGLLPVILEDLLAARKRAKNEMKHEKDEFRKMVLNGRQLALKISANSVYGFTGATVGKLPCLEISQSVTAFGRQMIDLTKNEVEKRYVAGALDGKCPANAQVVYGDTDSVMVKFGVKTVAEAMEIGLHAATEVSKIFTPPIKLEFEKVGQRLNCSLDFVRLRL
;
A
#
# COMPACT_ATOMS: atom_id res chain seq x y z
N MET A 1 4.89 2.76 -7.61
CA MET A 1 5.47 2.65 -8.98
C MET A 1 4.40 2.63 -10.05
N ILE A 2 3.46 1.65 -10.03
CA ILE A 2 2.40 1.54 -11.05
C ILE A 2 1.50 2.79 -11.12
N ALA A 3 0.90 3.19 -9.98
CA ALA A 3 -0.08 4.30 -9.93
C ALA A 3 0.45 5.64 -10.51
N HIS A 4 1.74 5.89 -10.32
CA HIS A 4 2.42 7.13 -10.73
C HIS A 4 3.36 6.93 -11.94
N ASN A 5 3.24 5.80 -12.65
CA ASN A 5 4.02 5.48 -13.86
C ASN A 5 5.55 5.67 -13.71
N LEU A 6 6.11 5.30 -12.55
CA LEU A 6 7.54 5.49 -12.25
C LEU A 6 8.39 4.43 -12.96
N CYS A 7 9.26 4.86 -13.87
CA CYS A 7 10.12 3.99 -14.67
C CYS A 7 11.34 4.76 -15.21
N TYR A 8 12.43 4.03 -15.52
CA TYR A 8 13.58 4.59 -16.24
C TYR A 8 13.17 5.30 -17.53
N THR A 9 12.28 4.67 -18.30
CA THR A 9 11.80 5.18 -19.60
C THR A 9 10.85 6.37 -19.50
N THR A 10 10.36 6.70 -18.30
CA THR A 10 9.42 7.81 -18.07
C THR A 10 10.03 8.93 -17.23
N LEU A 11 11.23 8.76 -16.67
CA LEU A 11 11.95 9.82 -15.96
C LEU A 11 12.34 10.95 -16.92
N LEU A 12 12.03 12.19 -16.54
CA LEU A 12 12.28 13.39 -17.34
C LEU A 12 13.34 14.26 -16.67
N LYS A 13 14.36 14.67 -17.44
CA LYS A 13 15.36 15.66 -16.99
C LYS A 13 14.80 17.08 -17.00
N LYS A 14 13.94 17.38 -17.97
CA LYS A 14 13.20 18.63 -18.09
C LYS A 14 11.75 18.28 -18.43
N PRO A 15 10.76 18.69 -17.62
CA PRO A 15 9.37 18.48 -17.98
C PRO A 15 9.01 19.39 -19.15
N GLU A 16 8.31 18.83 -20.14
CA GLU A 16 7.71 19.56 -21.25
C GLU A 16 6.21 19.26 -21.23
N GLY A 17 5.38 20.28 -21.40
CA GLY A 17 3.91 20.17 -21.36
C GLY A 17 3.32 20.59 -20.02
N GLU A 18 2.14 20.05 -19.72
CA GLU A 18 1.32 20.41 -18.55
C GLU A 18 1.43 19.37 -17.43
N GLU A 19 1.58 19.84 -16.18
CA GLU A 19 1.59 18.95 -15.00
C GLU A 19 0.22 18.30 -14.78
N GLY A 20 0.21 17.01 -14.48
CA GLY A 20 -1.00 16.19 -14.34
C GLY A 20 -1.49 15.59 -15.65
N LYS A 21 -1.10 16.16 -16.81
CA LYS A 21 -1.48 15.66 -18.14
C LYS A 21 -0.32 15.01 -18.87
N ASP A 22 0.83 15.68 -18.98
CA ASP A 22 2.00 15.22 -19.71
C ASP A 22 3.07 14.62 -18.79
N TYR A 23 3.17 15.17 -17.59
CA TYR A 23 4.09 14.71 -16.55
C TYR A 23 3.48 14.87 -15.16
N ILE A 24 4.06 14.19 -14.18
CA ILE A 24 3.81 14.42 -12.75
C ILE A 24 5.09 14.89 -12.06
N LYS A 25 4.96 15.70 -11.02
CA LYS A 25 6.05 16.01 -10.10
C LYS A 25 5.92 15.15 -8.85
N THR A 26 7.01 14.51 -8.46
CA THR A 26 7.07 13.69 -7.24
C THR A 26 7.40 14.55 -6.01
N PRO A 27 7.16 14.05 -4.80
CA PRO A 27 7.46 14.80 -3.57
C PRO A 27 8.94 15.13 -3.39
N THR A 28 9.83 14.39 -4.06
CA THR A 28 11.28 14.63 -4.06
C THR A 28 11.71 15.60 -5.15
N GLY A 29 10.78 16.15 -5.93
CA GLY A 29 11.05 17.10 -7.01
C GLY A 29 11.42 16.46 -8.36
N ASN A 30 11.41 15.13 -8.48
CA ASN A 30 11.66 14.44 -9.75
C ASN A 30 10.42 14.45 -10.64
N TYR A 31 10.61 14.42 -11.96
CA TYR A 31 9.55 14.48 -12.95
C TYR A 31 9.42 13.17 -13.72
N PHE A 32 8.18 12.69 -13.91
CA PHE A 32 7.90 11.48 -14.68
C PHE A 32 6.77 11.71 -15.68
N ALA A 33 6.89 11.19 -16.89
CA ALA A 33 5.82 11.23 -17.88
C ALA A 33 4.57 10.48 -17.40
N THR A 34 3.40 10.98 -17.74
CA THR A 34 2.12 10.29 -17.47
C THR A 34 1.97 9.01 -18.32
N LYS A 35 1.05 8.13 -17.93
CA LYS A 35 0.82 6.86 -18.62
C LYS A 35 0.29 7.07 -20.04
N GLU A 36 -0.43 8.17 -20.26
CA GLU A 36 -0.99 8.62 -21.54
C GLU A 36 0.12 8.98 -22.52
N ARG A 37 1.17 9.65 -22.05
CA ARG A 37 2.32 10.03 -22.89
C ARG A 37 3.22 8.84 -23.19
N ARG A 38 3.52 8.03 -22.17
CA ARG A 38 4.33 6.81 -22.31
C ARG A 38 4.08 5.88 -21.14
N ARG A 39 3.66 4.65 -21.41
CA ARG A 39 3.61 3.60 -20.40
C ARG A 39 5.02 3.11 -20.06
N GLY A 40 5.39 3.18 -18.78
CA GLY A 40 6.68 2.70 -18.30
C GLY A 40 6.80 1.17 -18.35
N LEU A 41 8.03 0.66 -18.50
CA LEU A 41 8.31 -0.78 -18.51
C LEU A 41 8.22 -1.40 -17.11
N LEU A 42 8.70 -0.70 -16.06
CA LEU A 42 8.63 -1.22 -14.69
C LEU A 42 7.18 -1.42 -14.21
N PRO A 43 6.21 -0.50 -14.45
CA PRO A 43 4.80 -0.75 -14.21
C PRO A 43 4.28 -2.04 -14.85
N VAL A 44 4.62 -2.31 -16.13
CA VAL A 44 4.19 -3.53 -16.84
C VAL A 44 4.73 -4.79 -16.16
N ILE A 45 6.03 -4.81 -15.85
CA ILE A 45 6.67 -5.95 -15.15
C ILE A 45 6.00 -6.19 -13.79
N LEU A 46 5.71 -5.12 -13.05
CA LEU A 46 5.05 -5.22 -11.74
C LEU A 46 3.61 -5.71 -11.86
N GLU A 47 2.86 -5.26 -12.85
CA GLU A 47 1.50 -5.74 -13.11
C GLU A 47 1.47 -7.24 -13.39
N ASP A 48 2.42 -7.75 -14.18
CA ASP A 48 2.55 -9.19 -14.47
C ASP A 48 2.88 -10.01 -13.22
N LEU A 49 3.84 -9.52 -12.40
CA LEU A 49 4.20 -10.16 -11.13
C LEU A 49 3.02 -10.17 -10.15
N LEU A 50 2.28 -9.06 -10.04
CA LEU A 50 1.09 -8.96 -9.19
C LEU A 50 -0.04 -9.86 -9.68
N ALA A 51 -0.26 -9.94 -11.00
CA ALA A 51 -1.25 -10.83 -11.60
C ALA A 51 -0.91 -12.30 -11.34
N ALA A 52 0.35 -12.70 -11.52
CA ALA A 52 0.84 -14.04 -11.18
C ALA A 52 0.66 -14.35 -9.69
N ARG A 53 0.99 -13.40 -8.81
CA ARG A 53 0.80 -13.56 -7.37
C ARG A 53 -0.66 -13.70 -6.99
N LYS A 54 -1.55 -12.94 -7.63
CA LYS A 54 -3.01 -13.03 -7.43
C LYS A 54 -3.52 -14.42 -7.78
N ARG A 55 -3.07 -15.00 -8.90
CA ARG A 55 -3.38 -16.39 -9.29
C ARG A 55 -2.90 -17.39 -8.23
N ALA A 56 -1.65 -17.30 -7.79
CA ALA A 56 -1.11 -18.18 -6.75
C ALA A 56 -1.89 -18.08 -5.40
N LYS A 57 -2.27 -16.87 -4.98
CA LYS A 57 -3.13 -16.69 -3.79
C LYS A 57 -4.52 -17.29 -3.99
N ASN A 58 -5.09 -17.19 -5.19
CA ASN A 58 -6.40 -17.77 -5.49
C ASN A 58 -6.35 -19.30 -5.49
N GLU A 59 -5.32 -19.91 -6.09
CA GLU A 59 -5.07 -21.35 -6.03
C GLU A 59 -4.97 -21.81 -4.56
N MET A 60 -4.18 -21.10 -3.75
CA MET A 60 -4.00 -21.40 -2.32
C MET A 60 -5.29 -21.39 -1.51
N LYS A 61 -6.24 -20.49 -1.85
CA LYS A 61 -7.54 -20.40 -1.17
C LYS A 61 -8.45 -21.61 -1.42
N HIS A 62 -8.32 -22.25 -2.59
CA HIS A 62 -9.18 -23.38 -2.99
C HIS A 62 -8.52 -24.73 -2.74
N GLU A 63 -7.23 -24.76 -2.46
CA GLU A 63 -6.52 -25.97 -2.07
C GLU A 63 -7.00 -26.46 -0.69
N LYS A 64 -7.11 -27.78 -0.53
CA LYS A 64 -7.55 -28.41 0.72
C LYS A 64 -6.38 -29.08 1.44
N ASP A 65 -5.42 -29.60 0.67
CA ASP A 65 -4.25 -30.27 1.21
C ASP A 65 -3.29 -29.26 1.86
N GLU A 66 -2.98 -29.48 3.14
CA GLU A 66 -2.16 -28.55 3.92
C GLU A 66 -0.72 -28.45 3.39
N PHE A 67 -0.15 -29.56 2.93
CA PHE A 67 1.20 -29.55 2.35
C PHE A 67 1.24 -28.72 1.06
N ARG A 68 0.27 -28.92 0.16
CA ARG A 68 0.15 -28.12 -1.08
C ARG A 68 -0.15 -26.66 -0.79
N LYS A 69 -0.97 -26.34 0.22
CA LYS A 69 -1.16 -24.95 0.68
C LYS A 69 0.16 -24.31 1.10
N MET A 70 1.01 -25.02 1.83
CA MET A 70 2.34 -24.52 2.22
C MET A 70 3.21 -24.23 1.00
N VAL A 71 3.22 -25.10 -0.01
CA VAL A 71 3.95 -24.89 -1.27
C VAL A 71 3.42 -23.66 -2.02
N LEU A 72 2.10 -23.53 -2.14
CA LEU A 72 1.46 -22.36 -2.78
C LEU A 72 1.73 -21.06 -2.02
N ASN A 73 1.80 -21.12 -0.68
CA ASN A 73 2.23 -19.99 0.13
C ASN A 73 3.68 -19.61 -0.18
N GLY A 74 4.59 -20.59 -0.31
CA GLY A 74 5.96 -20.35 -0.77
C GLY A 74 6.00 -19.65 -2.13
N ARG A 75 5.19 -20.12 -3.09
CA ARG A 75 5.07 -19.54 -4.43
C ARG A 75 4.63 -18.07 -4.39
N GLN A 76 3.58 -17.73 -3.63
CA GLN A 76 3.12 -16.33 -3.57
C GLN A 76 4.10 -15.42 -2.82
N LEU A 77 4.85 -15.95 -1.84
CA LEU A 77 5.90 -15.22 -1.14
C LEU A 77 7.08 -14.92 -2.06
N ALA A 78 7.53 -15.89 -2.86
CA ALA A 78 8.58 -15.68 -3.85
C ALA A 78 8.19 -14.56 -4.84
N LEU A 79 6.96 -14.60 -5.37
CA LEU A 79 6.45 -13.55 -6.26
C LEU A 79 6.37 -12.17 -5.57
N LYS A 80 6.02 -12.13 -4.28
CA LYS A 80 6.06 -10.89 -3.48
C LYS A 80 7.48 -10.34 -3.38
N ILE A 81 8.45 -11.20 -3.06
CA ILE A 81 9.86 -10.81 -2.95
C ILE A 81 10.34 -10.28 -4.30
N SER A 82 10.09 -10.99 -5.40
CA SER A 82 10.47 -10.53 -6.74
C SER A 82 9.89 -9.16 -7.08
N ALA A 83 8.60 -8.91 -6.78
CA ALA A 83 7.99 -7.59 -7.00
C ALA A 83 8.65 -6.49 -6.16
N ASN A 84 8.94 -6.76 -4.88
CA ASN A 84 9.65 -5.81 -4.02
C ASN A 84 11.10 -5.59 -4.48
N SER A 85 11.76 -6.61 -5.00
CA SER A 85 13.12 -6.50 -5.55
C SER A 85 13.19 -5.59 -6.77
N VAL A 86 12.10 -5.37 -7.52
CA VAL A 86 12.09 -4.42 -8.65
C VAL A 86 12.37 -3.00 -8.16
N TYR A 87 11.75 -2.55 -7.06
CA TYR A 87 12.06 -1.23 -6.49
C TYR A 87 13.47 -1.22 -5.90
N GLY A 88 13.87 -2.30 -5.21
CA GLY A 88 15.21 -2.42 -4.62
C GLY A 88 16.32 -2.32 -5.67
N PHE A 89 16.08 -2.91 -6.85
CA PHE A 89 17.00 -2.84 -7.99
C PHE A 89 17.24 -1.40 -8.46
N THR A 90 16.21 -0.54 -8.46
CA THR A 90 16.41 0.88 -8.85
C THR A 90 17.22 1.64 -7.80
N GLY A 91 17.16 1.24 -6.52
CA GLY A 91 17.91 1.88 -5.44
C GLY A 91 19.32 1.32 -5.20
N ALA A 92 19.69 0.20 -5.81
CA ALA A 92 20.97 -0.46 -5.57
C ALA A 92 22.12 0.31 -6.26
N THR A 93 22.91 1.05 -5.46
CA THR A 93 24.08 1.80 -5.94
C THR A 93 25.19 0.89 -6.46
N VAL A 94 25.34 -0.30 -5.85
CA VAL A 94 26.17 -1.39 -6.37
C VAL A 94 25.29 -2.27 -7.26
N GLY A 95 25.15 -1.86 -8.52
CA GLY A 95 24.27 -2.53 -9.48
C GLY A 95 24.51 -2.05 -10.91
N LYS A 96 23.85 -2.70 -11.88
CA LYS A 96 24.04 -2.38 -13.31
C LYS A 96 23.27 -1.13 -13.76
N LEU A 97 22.20 -0.75 -13.05
CA LEU A 97 21.31 0.33 -13.48
C LEU A 97 20.68 1.09 -12.29
N PRO A 98 21.48 1.73 -11.43
CA PRO A 98 20.95 2.56 -10.33
C PRO A 98 20.16 3.75 -10.88
N CYS A 99 19.01 4.03 -10.28
CA CYS A 99 18.23 5.25 -10.48
C CYS A 99 17.59 5.65 -9.14
N LEU A 100 18.34 6.48 -8.41
CA LEU A 100 17.97 6.94 -7.08
C LEU A 100 16.72 7.82 -7.11
N GLU A 101 16.46 8.50 -8.22
CA GLU A 101 15.28 9.32 -8.43
C GLU A 101 14.00 8.50 -8.27
N ILE A 102 13.98 7.29 -8.84
CA ILE A 102 12.83 6.37 -8.71
C ILE A 102 12.69 5.90 -7.26
N SER A 103 13.79 5.42 -6.64
CA SER A 103 13.71 4.85 -5.29
C SER A 103 13.33 5.91 -4.25
N GLN A 104 13.91 7.11 -4.34
CA GLN A 104 13.57 8.25 -3.50
C GLN A 104 12.11 8.66 -3.69
N SER A 105 11.63 8.81 -4.93
CA SER A 105 10.23 9.15 -5.19
C SER A 105 9.25 8.09 -4.66
N VAL A 106 9.57 6.79 -4.81
CA VAL A 106 8.76 5.69 -4.25
C VAL A 106 8.65 5.80 -2.72
N THR A 107 9.77 5.99 -2.02
CA THR A 107 9.74 6.10 -0.55
C THR A 107 9.04 7.36 -0.08
N ALA A 108 9.14 8.47 -0.82
CA ALA A 108 8.49 9.72 -0.47
C ALA A 108 6.96 9.65 -0.66
N PHE A 109 6.49 9.04 -1.76
CA PHE A 109 5.07 8.72 -1.89
C PHE A 109 4.60 7.77 -0.78
N GLY A 110 5.41 6.77 -0.42
CA GLY A 110 5.11 5.88 0.71
C GLY A 110 4.83 6.63 2.01
N ARG A 111 5.72 7.56 2.39
CA ARG A 111 5.55 8.41 3.58
C ARG A 111 4.29 9.27 3.50
N GLN A 112 4.06 9.95 2.37
CA GLN A 112 2.86 10.75 2.18
C GLN A 112 1.57 9.94 2.28
N MET A 113 1.54 8.72 1.72
CA MET A 113 0.37 7.85 1.81
C MET A 113 0.08 7.41 3.24
N ILE A 114 1.10 7.13 4.05
CA ILE A 114 0.95 6.83 5.48
C ILE A 114 0.38 8.04 6.22
N ASP A 115 0.93 9.23 6.01
CA ASP A 115 0.48 10.46 6.66
C ASP A 115 -0.96 10.82 6.28
N LEU A 116 -1.30 10.69 4.99
CA LEU A 116 -2.68 10.86 4.49
C LEU A 116 -3.63 9.85 5.12
N THR A 117 -3.24 8.57 5.16
CA THR A 117 -4.04 7.51 5.79
C THR A 117 -4.29 7.83 7.26
N LYS A 118 -3.24 8.23 8.00
CA LYS A 118 -3.35 8.61 9.40
C LYS A 118 -4.34 9.74 9.59
N ASN A 119 -4.15 10.84 8.87
CA ASN A 119 -4.99 12.02 9.00
C ASN A 119 -6.46 11.72 8.66
N GLU A 120 -6.71 10.93 7.62
CA GLU A 120 -8.08 10.58 7.22
C GLU A 120 -8.77 9.66 8.23
N VAL A 121 -8.03 8.70 8.80
CA VAL A 121 -8.55 7.84 9.87
C VAL A 121 -8.88 8.65 11.12
N GLU A 122 -7.95 9.47 11.61
CA GLU A 122 -8.16 10.24 12.85
C GLU A 122 -9.26 11.30 12.68
N LYS A 123 -9.42 11.85 11.47
CA LYS A 123 -10.49 12.80 11.14
C LYS A 123 -11.88 12.15 11.05
N ARG A 124 -11.98 10.97 10.43
CA ARG A 124 -13.27 10.34 10.12
C ARG A 124 -13.85 9.54 11.29
N TYR A 125 -12.99 8.97 12.13
CA TYR A 125 -13.38 8.09 13.23
C TYR A 125 -13.22 8.79 14.58
N VAL A 126 -13.97 9.87 14.79
CA VAL A 126 -14.06 10.56 16.08
C VAL A 126 -15.11 9.92 17.00
N ALA A 127 -15.10 10.27 18.28
CA ALA A 127 -16.10 9.80 19.24
C ALA A 127 -17.53 10.13 18.75
N GLY A 128 -18.41 9.15 18.75
CA GLY A 128 -19.78 9.26 18.22
C GLY A 128 -19.92 9.04 16.72
N ALA A 129 -18.82 8.91 15.96
CA ALA A 129 -18.87 8.57 14.53
C ALA A 129 -19.48 7.16 14.29
N LEU A 130 -19.91 6.93 13.05
CA LEU A 130 -20.61 5.70 12.63
C LEU A 130 -21.83 5.38 13.50
N ASP A 131 -22.75 6.34 13.64
CA ASP A 131 -23.99 6.18 14.43
C ASP A 131 -23.70 5.72 15.88
N GLY A 132 -22.65 6.26 16.50
CA GLY A 132 -22.24 5.92 17.87
C GLY A 132 -21.38 4.66 18.01
N LYS A 133 -21.01 3.99 16.92
CA LYS A 133 -20.12 2.80 16.97
C LYS A 133 -18.69 3.12 17.38
N CYS A 134 -18.25 4.38 17.25
CA CYS A 134 -16.93 4.82 17.72
C CYS A 134 -17.04 5.39 19.16
N PRO A 135 -16.62 4.66 20.20
CA PRO A 135 -16.71 5.13 21.59
C PRO A 135 -15.66 6.20 21.94
N ALA A 136 -14.58 6.30 21.15
CA ALA A 136 -13.49 7.25 21.35
C ALA A 136 -12.95 7.71 19.99
N ASN A 137 -12.13 8.75 20.01
CA ASN A 137 -11.37 9.17 18.84
C ASN A 137 -10.37 8.08 18.46
N ALA A 138 -10.40 7.67 17.19
CA ALA A 138 -9.41 6.76 16.64
C ALA A 138 -8.04 7.43 16.66
N GLN A 139 -7.01 6.64 16.97
CA GLN A 139 -5.62 7.09 17.00
C GLN A 139 -4.74 6.12 16.22
N VAL A 140 -3.91 6.64 15.33
CA VAL A 140 -2.88 5.82 14.69
C VAL A 140 -1.69 5.71 15.63
N VAL A 141 -1.49 4.52 16.20
CA VAL A 141 -0.46 4.25 17.21
C VAL A 141 0.87 3.84 16.59
N TYR A 142 0.86 3.36 15.35
CA TYR A 142 2.06 2.96 14.63
C TYR A 142 1.83 3.00 13.12
N GLY A 143 2.89 3.27 12.37
CA GLY A 143 2.91 3.19 10.91
C GLY A 143 4.27 2.66 10.44
N ASP A 144 4.25 1.66 9.56
CA ASP A 144 5.44 1.06 8.98
C ASP A 144 5.21 0.76 7.49
N THR A 145 5.99 1.44 6.65
CA THR A 145 6.20 1.26 5.21
C THR A 145 4.95 1.21 4.33
N ASP A 146 4.10 0.21 4.54
CA ASP A 146 2.86 -0.06 3.83
C ASP A 146 1.68 -0.34 4.77
N SER A 147 1.81 -0.10 6.08
CA SER A 147 0.73 -0.38 7.02
C SER A 147 0.61 0.62 8.17
N VAL A 148 -0.61 0.82 8.66
CA VAL A 148 -0.92 1.61 9.86
C VAL A 148 -1.64 0.75 10.88
N MET A 149 -1.36 0.99 12.16
CA MET A 149 -2.03 0.37 13.29
C MET A 149 -2.91 1.41 13.97
N VAL A 150 -4.22 1.16 13.98
CA VAL A 150 -5.24 2.10 14.44
C VAL A 150 -5.91 1.58 15.69
N LYS A 151 -5.94 2.38 16.75
CA LYS A 151 -6.71 2.13 17.96
C LYS A 151 -8.06 2.84 17.87
N PHE A 152 -9.14 2.08 17.73
CA PHE A 152 -10.52 2.62 17.65
C PHE A 152 -11.22 2.78 19.01
N GLY A 153 -10.64 2.26 20.11
CA GLY A 153 -11.20 2.39 21.46
C GLY A 153 -12.36 1.45 21.78
N VAL A 154 -12.71 0.52 20.89
CA VAL A 154 -13.74 -0.51 21.10
C VAL A 154 -13.26 -1.64 22.01
N LYS A 155 -14.21 -2.37 22.61
CA LYS A 155 -13.90 -3.40 23.61
C LYS A 155 -13.82 -4.81 23.03
N THR A 156 -14.46 -5.05 21.88
CA THR A 156 -14.52 -6.39 21.28
C THR A 156 -13.77 -6.48 19.96
N VAL A 157 -13.27 -7.68 19.66
CA VAL A 157 -12.58 -7.96 18.38
C VAL A 157 -13.55 -7.81 17.22
N ALA A 158 -14.80 -8.23 17.39
CA ALA A 158 -15.83 -8.14 16.36
C ALA A 158 -16.10 -6.69 15.92
N GLU A 159 -16.28 -5.78 16.88
CA GLU A 159 -16.45 -4.34 16.60
C GLU A 159 -15.20 -3.76 15.91
N ALA A 160 -14.01 -4.12 16.38
CA ALA A 160 -12.77 -3.64 15.78
C ALA A 160 -12.59 -4.13 14.33
N MET A 161 -12.98 -5.37 14.05
CA MET A 161 -12.99 -5.91 12.68
C MET A 161 -13.98 -5.18 11.80
N GLU A 162 -15.20 -4.91 12.28
CA GLU A 162 -16.23 -4.19 11.53
C GLU A 162 -15.77 -2.78 11.16
N ILE A 163 -15.32 -2.00 12.15
CA ILE A 163 -14.81 -0.64 11.92
C ILE A 163 -13.55 -0.67 11.05
N GLY A 164 -12.66 -1.65 11.26
CA GLY A 164 -11.45 -1.84 10.47
C GLY A 164 -11.72 -2.11 8.98
N LEU A 165 -12.69 -2.99 8.67
CA LEU A 165 -13.12 -3.28 7.30
C LEU A 165 -13.77 -2.06 6.64
N HIS A 166 -14.59 -1.33 7.40
CA HIS A 166 -15.17 -0.07 6.94
C HIS A 166 -14.08 0.98 6.66
N ALA A 167 -13.13 1.15 7.58
CA ALA A 167 -11.99 2.06 7.43
C ALA A 167 -11.12 1.74 6.22
N ALA A 168 -10.78 0.47 6.01
CA ALA A 168 -10.04 0.03 4.82
C ALA A 168 -10.76 0.47 3.54
N THR A 169 -12.08 0.26 3.48
CA THR A 169 -12.90 0.57 2.30
C THR A 169 -13.03 2.07 2.06
N GLU A 170 -13.35 2.84 3.10
CA GLU A 170 -13.54 4.29 2.96
C GLU A 170 -12.24 5.03 2.68
N VAL A 171 -11.16 4.71 3.40
CA VAL A 171 -9.87 5.38 3.23
C VAL A 171 -9.23 5.01 1.90
N SER A 172 -9.51 3.82 1.34
CA SER A 172 -9.07 3.48 -0.02
C SER A 172 -9.56 4.45 -1.10
N LYS A 173 -10.70 5.10 -0.90
CA LYS A 173 -11.31 5.98 -1.92
C LYS A 173 -10.52 7.26 -2.18
N ILE A 174 -9.63 7.66 -1.26
CA ILE A 174 -8.81 8.87 -1.42
C ILE A 174 -7.61 8.63 -2.35
N PHE A 175 -7.24 7.37 -2.59
CA PHE A 175 -6.06 7.02 -3.36
C PHE A 175 -6.39 6.70 -4.81
N THR A 176 -5.44 6.97 -5.70
CA THR A 176 -5.56 6.64 -7.12
C THR A 176 -5.41 5.12 -7.32
N PRO A 177 -6.29 4.47 -8.10
CA PRO A 177 -6.11 3.06 -8.46
C PRO A 177 -4.72 2.82 -9.08
N PRO A 178 -4.06 1.69 -8.78
CA PRO A 178 -4.55 0.50 -8.07
C PRO A 178 -4.30 0.48 -6.55
N ILE A 179 -3.98 1.62 -5.92
CA ILE A 179 -3.70 1.68 -4.48
C ILE A 179 -5.00 1.43 -3.71
N LYS A 180 -4.95 0.54 -2.72
CA LYS A 180 -6.10 0.21 -1.87
C LYS A 180 -5.62 -0.25 -0.51
N LEU A 181 -6.32 0.18 0.54
CA LEU A 181 -6.13 -0.36 1.87
C LEU A 181 -6.93 -1.65 2.04
N GLU A 182 -6.29 -2.65 2.61
CA GLU A 182 -6.91 -3.89 3.06
C GLU A 182 -6.78 -3.98 4.58
N PHE A 183 -7.87 -4.39 5.24
CA PHE A 183 -7.81 -4.83 6.63
C PHE A 183 -7.02 -6.16 6.68
N GLU A 184 -6.00 -6.23 7.54
CA GLU A 184 -5.16 -7.43 7.65
C GLU A 184 -5.48 -8.26 8.90
N LYS A 185 -5.47 -7.64 10.09
CA LYS A 185 -5.66 -8.33 11.37
C LYS A 185 -5.97 -7.36 12.50
N VAL A 186 -6.52 -7.92 13.59
CA VAL A 186 -6.63 -7.24 14.89
C VAL A 186 -5.57 -7.79 15.85
N GLY A 187 -4.88 -6.90 16.54
CA GLY A 187 -3.93 -7.23 17.60
C GLY A 187 -4.54 -7.02 18.99
N GLN A 188 -4.37 -8.01 19.86
CA GLN A 188 -4.77 -7.93 21.26
C GLN A 188 -3.59 -8.39 22.13
N ARG A 189 -3.16 -7.57 23.10
CA ARG A 189 -2.25 -8.07 24.14
C ARG A 189 -2.96 -9.01 25.09
N LEU A 190 -2.27 -10.09 25.46
CA LEU A 190 -2.63 -10.92 26.61
C LEU A 190 -2.72 -10.01 27.85
N ASN A 191 -3.90 -9.95 28.47
CA ASN A 191 -4.25 -9.17 29.66
C ASN A 191 -4.59 -7.67 29.48
N CYS A 192 -4.91 -7.18 28.28
CA CYS A 192 -5.42 -5.81 28.10
C CYS A 192 -6.63 -5.73 27.14
N SER A 193 -7.34 -4.60 27.17
CA SER A 193 -8.34 -4.21 26.17
C SER A 193 -7.71 -4.16 24.76
N LEU A 194 -8.53 -4.30 23.72
CA LEU A 194 -8.06 -4.32 22.32
C LEU A 194 -7.14 -3.14 22.00
N ASP A 195 -6.00 -3.44 21.37
CA ASP A 195 -4.95 -2.44 21.19
C ASP A 195 -5.00 -1.78 19.81
N PHE A 196 -5.08 -2.56 18.72
CA PHE A 196 -5.03 -1.97 17.37
C PHE A 196 -5.54 -2.88 16.24
N VAL A 197 -5.99 -2.23 15.17
CA VAL A 197 -6.32 -2.80 13.86
C VAL A 197 -5.20 -2.48 12.89
N ARG A 198 -4.69 -3.48 12.15
CA ARG A 198 -3.70 -3.26 11.09
C ARG A 198 -4.38 -3.10 9.74
N LEU A 199 -4.20 -1.93 9.14
CA LEU A 199 -4.57 -1.64 7.75
C LEU A 199 -3.31 -1.60 6.89
N ARG A 200 -3.38 -2.14 5.67
CA ARG A 200 -2.23 -2.22 4.75
C ARG A 200 -2.56 -1.67 3.37
N LEU A 201 -1.70 -0.80 2.84
CA LEU A 201 -1.70 -0.19 1.49
C LEU A 201 -1.25 -1.15 0.38
#